data_AF-A0A836CBZ8-F1
#
_entry.id   AF-A0A836CBZ8-F1
#
_cell.length_a   1.000
_cell.length_b   1.000
_cell.length_c   1.000
_cell.angle_alpha   90.00
_cell.angle_beta   90.00
_cell.angle_gamma   90.00
#
_symmetry.space_group_name_H-M   'P 1'
#
loop_
_entity.id
_entity.type
_entity.pdbx_description
1 polymer ?
#
loop_
_entity_poly.entity_id
_entity_poly.type
_entity_poly.pdbx_seq_one_letter_code
_entity_poly.pdbx_strand_id
1 'polypeptide(L)'
;MATRASTPLHLRAQGRVLQLFERERQEKYALLEKKEQKKHDLTIRLLSDKDKEKQALYDLKDKEKQALYDLKDKEKQALNDLRVHERVAAQKQVDGLTAKLEAMTGVVLAEQESRNIRGALELVASMKHAKPHVKMPAKQMLLNQLLQDEDWNQVATACARENNVEMEHGEKCFKMIYHTFAKDKHGSEAEVFIRLAEVKAPAERVGLFATFTLYYIDYVVVDFHGNEWRRGMPGGENYFPDRPVQSNSMQI
;
A
#
# COMPACT_ATOMS: atom_id res chain seq x y z
N MET A 1 1.98 67.90 -116.77
CA MET A 1 0.78 67.29 -116.17
C MET A 1 0.97 65.78 -116.17
N ALA A 2 1.13 65.14 -115.01
CA ALA A 2 1.37 63.69 -114.93
C ALA A 2 0.05 62.93 -115.12
N THR A 3 0.01 62.08 -116.14
CA THR A 3 -1.10 61.17 -116.47
C THR A 3 -1.26 60.09 -115.40
N ARG A 4 -2.43 60.04 -114.76
CA ARG A 4 -2.80 58.94 -113.85
C ARG A 4 -3.00 57.66 -114.66
N ALA A 5 -2.10 56.70 -114.50
CA ALA A 5 -2.28 55.34 -115.00
C ALA A 5 -3.45 54.68 -114.23
N SER A 6 -4.54 54.37 -114.93
CA SER A 6 -5.66 53.61 -114.38
C SER A 6 -5.30 52.13 -114.39
N THR A 7 -5.26 51.51 -113.20
CA THR A 7 -5.06 50.06 -113.06
C THR A 7 -6.18 49.30 -113.80
N PRO A 8 -5.87 48.35 -114.70
CA PRO A 8 -6.84 47.51 -115.37
C PRO A 8 -7.80 46.79 -114.40
N LEU A 9 -9.09 46.75 -114.73
CA LEU A 9 -10.15 46.16 -113.91
C LEU A 9 -9.87 44.71 -113.48
N HIS A 10 -9.23 43.90 -114.33
CA HIS A 10 -8.88 42.51 -114.03
C HIS A 10 -7.81 42.36 -112.93
N LEU A 11 -6.84 43.30 -112.85
CA LEU A 11 -5.81 43.31 -111.80
C LEU A 11 -6.38 43.72 -110.44
N ARG A 12 -7.41 44.59 -110.43
CA ARG A 12 -8.15 44.90 -109.20
C ARG A 12 -8.99 43.72 -108.71
N ALA A 13 -9.58 42.94 -109.62
CA ALA A 13 -10.34 41.75 -109.28
C ALA A 13 -9.42 40.64 -108.72
N GLN A 14 -8.28 40.37 -109.36
CA GLN A 14 -7.26 39.42 -108.86
C GLN A 14 -6.69 39.84 -107.50
N GLY A 15 -6.39 41.13 -107.31
CA GLY A 15 -5.91 41.65 -106.03
C GLY A 15 -6.93 41.48 -104.89
N ARG A 16 -8.23 41.64 -105.16
CA ARG A 16 -9.30 41.39 -104.18
C ARG A 16 -9.44 39.91 -103.82
N VAL A 17 -9.31 39.01 -104.79
CA VAL A 17 -9.36 37.55 -104.54
C VAL A 17 -8.17 37.12 -103.66
N LEU A 18 -6.95 37.60 -103.96
CA LEU A 18 -5.78 37.33 -103.13
C LEU A 18 -5.94 37.85 -101.69
N GLN A 19 -6.49 39.07 -101.51
CA GLN A 19 -6.79 39.62 -100.20
C GLN A 19 -7.81 38.79 -99.41
N LEU A 20 -8.83 38.23 -100.08
CA LEU A 20 -9.80 37.33 -99.44
C LEU A 20 -9.16 36.03 -98.99
N PHE A 21 -8.32 35.40 -99.83
CA PHE A 21 -7.57 34.20 -99.46
C PHE A 21 -6.59 34.44 -98.31
N GLU A 22 -5.87 35.56 -98.31
CA GLU A 22 -4.96 35.91 -97.21
C GLU A 22 -5.73 36.13 -95.91
N ARG A 23 -6.90 36.76 -95.96
CA ARG A 23 -7.78 36.95 -94.81
C ARG A 23 -8.32 35.62 -94.26
N GLU A 24 -8.86 34.74 -95.11
CA GLU A 24 -9.33 33.42 -94.69
C GLU A 24 -8.19 32.57 -94.09
N ARG A 25 -6.99 32.67 -94.66
CA ARG A 25 -5.79 32.00 -94.14
C ARG A 25 -5.40 32.54 -92.76
N GLN A 26 -5.40 33.86 -92.57
CA GLN A 26 -5.13 34.49 -91.27
C GLN A 26 -6.19 34.12 -90.23
N GLU A 27 -7.47 34.10 -90.60
CA GLU A 27 -8.57 33.67 -89.72
C GLU A 27 -8.42 32.20 -89.30
N LYS A 28 -8.01 31.32 -90.21
CA LYS A 28 -7.73 29.91 -89.91
C LYS A 28 -6.53 29.74 -88.97
N TYR A 29 -5.45 30.48 -89.17
CA TYR A 29 -4.29 30.47 -88.28
C TYR A 29 -4.64 30.98 -86.88
N ALA A 30 -5.36 32.10 -86.78
CA ALA A 30 -5.82 32.64 -85.50
C ALA A 30 -6.74 31.65 -84.75
N LEU A 31 -7.57 30.90 -85.48
CA LEU A 31 -8.42 29.86 -84.89
C LEU A 31 -7.61 28.65 -84.38
N LEU A 32 -6.57 28.24 -85.10
CA LEU A 32 -5.66 27.17 -84.68
C LEU A 32 -4.87 27.59 -83.44
N GLU A 33 -4.29 28.79 -83.44
CA GLU A 33 -3.56 29.36 -82.30
C GLU A 33 -4.45 29.45 -81.05
N LYS A 34 -5.70 29.91 -81.20
CA LYS A 34 -6.67 29.93 -80.10
C LYS A 34 -7.03 28.55 -79.58
N LYS A 35 -7.08 27.53 -80.44
CA LYS A 35 -7.32 26.13 -80.02
C LYS A 35 -6.11 25.55 -79.28
N GLU A 36 -4.90 25.83 -79.75
CA GLU A 36 -3.66 25.40 -79.09
C GLU A 36 -3.51 26.06 -77.72
N GLN A 37 -3.77 27.37 -77.63
CA GLN A 37 -3.75 28.09 -76.36
C GLN A 37 -4.75 27.49 -75.35
N LYS A 38 -5.99 27.23 -75.78
CA LYS A 38 -6.99 26.57 -74.91
C LYS A 38 -6.55 25.18 -74.44
N LYS A 39 -5.90 24.39 -75.31
CA LYS A 39 -5.37 23.07 -74.96
C LYS A 39 -4.22 23.18 -73.96
N HIS A 40 -3.34 24.17 -74.14
CA HIS A 40 -2.25 24.45 -73.22
C HIS A 40 -2.77 24.86 -71.84
N ASP A 41 -3.71 25.81 -71.78
CA ASP A 41 -4.33 26.28 -70.54
C ASP A 41 -5.05 25.14 -69.79
N LEU A 42 -5.76 24.26 -70.52
CA LEU A 42 -6.41 23.09 -69.94
C LEU A 42 -5.38 22.11 -69.34
N THR A 43 -4.26 21.90 -70.03
CA THR A 43 -3.19 21.01 -69.56
C THR A 43 -2.56 21.54 -68.28
N ILE A 44 -2.29 22.85 -68.20
CA ILE A 44 -1.76 23.48 -66.99
C ILE A 44 -2.72 23.31 -65.81
N ARG A 45 -4.03 23.54 -66.02
CA ARG A 45 -5.04 23.36 -64.96
C ARG A 45 -5.07 21.92 -64.45
N LEU A 46 -5.09 20.95 -65.37
CA LEU A 46 -5.09 19.53 -65.00
C LEU A 46 -3.84 19.12 -64.21
N LEU A 47 -2.67 19.66 -64.55
CA LEU A 47 -1.44 19.42 -63.79
C LEU A 47 -1.52 20.06 -62.40
N SER A 48 -2.00 21.30 -62.32
CA SER A 48 -2.18 21.99 -61.03
C SER A 48 -3.16 21.28 -60.11
N ASP A 49 -4.26 20.76 -60.64
CA ASP A 49 -5.25 20.04 -59.84
C ASP A 49 -4.72 18.68 -59.37
N LYS A 50 -3.92 17.99 -60.19
CA LYS A 50 -3.22 16.75 -59.77
C LYS A 50 -2.22 17.01 -58.65
N ASP A 51 -1.47 18.11 -58.70
CA ASP A 51 -0.53 18.46 -57.64
C ASP A 51 -1.24 18.78 -56.32
N LYS A 52 -2.38 19.48 -56.38
CA LYS A 52 -3.22 19.74 -55.19
C LYS A 52 -3.78 18.44 -54.61
N GLU A 53 -4.27 17.53 -55.45
CA GLU A 53 -4.79 16.23 -55.00
C GLU A 53 -3.68 15.39 -54.34
N LYS A 54 -2.48 15.39 -54.91
CA LYS A 54 -1.31 14.72 -54.34
C LYS A 54 -0.92 15.32 -52.98
N GLN A 55 -0.93 16.64 -52.84
CA GLN A 55 -0.65 17.31 -51.57
C GLN A 55 -1.71 16.96 -50.51
N ALA A 56 -2.99 17.00 -50.86
CA ALA A 56 -4.08 16.63 -49.96
C ALA A 56 -3.95 15.18 -49.46
N LEU A 57 -3.51 14.25 -50.32
CA LEU A 57 -3.25 12.87 -49.92
C LEU A 57 -2.08 12.73 -48.95
N TYR A 58 -1.01 13.52 -49.10
CA TYR A 58 0.09 13.53 -48.13
C TYR A 58 -0.37 14.09 -46.79
N ASP A 59 -1.09 15.21 -46.78
CA ASP A 59 -1.60 15.83 -45.56
C ASP A 59 -2.55 14.89 -44.80
N LEU A 60 -3.39 14.13 -45.52
CA LEU A 60 -4.26 13.11 -44.93
C LEU A 60 -3.44 11.98 -44.28
N LYS A 61 -2.42 11.46 -44.97
CA LYS A 61 -1.56 10.40 -44.42
C LYS A 61 -0.80 10.85 -43.18
N ASP A 62 -0.33 12.09 -43.15
CA ASP A 62 0.36 12.64 -41.98
C ASP A 62 -0.60 12.81 -40.80
N LYS A 63 -1.84 13.26 -41.04
CA LYS A 63 -2.88 13.33 -40.01
C LYS A 63 -3.25 11.95 -39.47
N GLU A 64 -3.42 10.96 -40.33
CA GLU A 64 -3.69 9.57 -39.93
C GLU A 64 -2.54 9.00 -39.09
N LYS A 65 -1.29 9.25 -39.54
CA LYS A 65 -0.10 8.83 -38.80
C LYS A 65 -0.03 9.46 -37.41
N GLN A 66 -0.31 10.76 -37.30
CA GLN A 66 -0.34 11.45 -36.00
C GLN A 66 -1.45 10.88 -35.10
N ALA A 67 -2.66 10.69 -35.62
CA ALA A 67 -3.77 10.12 -34.86
C ALA A 67 -3.46 8.71 -34.34
N LEU A 68 -2.73 7.90 -35.11
CA LEU A 68 -2.28 6.57 -34.68
C LEU A 68 -1.26 6.63 -33.53
N TYR A 69 -0.34 7.60 -33.54
CA TYR A 69 0.58 7.79 -32.42
C TYR A 69 -0.16 8.24 -31.16
N ASP A 70 -1.06 9.22 -31.29
CA ASP A 70 -1.84 9.72 -30.16
C ASP A 70 -2.70 8.63 -29.52
N LEU A 71 -3.27 7.72 -30.34
CA LEU A 71 -4.02 6.55 -29.83
C LEU A 71 -3.12 5.59 -29.05
N LYS A 72 -1.94 5.26 -29.57
CA LYS A 72 -0.99 4.38 -28.88
C LYS A 72 -0.54 4.94 -27.54
N ASP A 73 -0.29 6.25 -27.46
CA ASP A 73 0.11 6.89 -26.21
C ASP A 73 -1.03 6.88 -25.19
N LYS A 74 -2.27 7.13 -25.62
CA LYS A 74 -3.47 7.03 -24.76
C LYS A 74 -3.69 5.61 -24.24
N GLU A 75 -3.57 4.60 -25.09
CA GLU A 75 -3.69 3.19 -24.69
C GLU A 75 -2.62 2.80 -23.68
N LYS A 76 -1.37 3.23 -23.91
CA LYS A 76 -0.26 2.97 -22.99
C LYS A 76 -0.50 3.64 -21.63
N GLN A 77 -1.01 4.86 -21.62
CA GLN A 77 -1.35 5.56 -20.39
C GLN A 77 -2.49 4.86 -19.63
N ALA A 78 -3.58 4.51 -20.31
CA ALA A 78 -4.71 3.81 -19.70
C ALA A 78 -4.31 2.44 -19.11
N LEU A 79 -3.45 1.68 -19.80
CA LEU A 79 -2.91 0.42 -19.28
C LEU A 79 -2.04 0.62 -18.03
N ASN A 80 -1.26 1.70 -17.99
CA ASN A 80 -0.42 2.00 -16.83
C ASN A 80 -1.28 2.39 -15.62
N ASP A 81 -2.29 3.24 -15.83
CA ASP A 81 -3.21 3.65 -14.77
C ASP A 81 -3.97 2.45 -14.18
N LEU A 82 -4.41 1.52 -15.03
CA LEU A 82 -5.08 0.29 -14.60
C LEU A 82 -4.15 -0.61 -13.78
N ARG A 83 -2.90 -0.81 -14.21
CA ARG A 83 -1.89 -1.57 -13.45
C ARG A 83 -1.58 -0.95 -12.08
N VAL A 84 -1.47 0.37 -12.02
CA VAL A 84 -1.23 1.08 -10.75
C VAL A 84 -2.44 0.90 -9.82
N HIS A 85 -3.65 1.06 -10.33
CA HIS A 85 -4.88 0.89 -9.55
C HIS A 85 -5.01 -0.52 -8.97
N GLU A 86 -4.78 -1.56 -9.80
CA GLU A 86 -4.80 -2.96 -9.35
C GLU A 86 -3.74 -3.23 -8.28
N ARG A 87 -2.51 -2.73 -8.46
CA ARG A 87 -1.43 -2.88 -7.48
C ARG A 87 -1.78 -2.23 -6.14
N VAL A 88 -2.35 -1.02 -6.15
CA VAL A 88 -2.77 -0.32 -4.93
C VAL A 88 -3.92 -1.07 -4.24
N ALA A 89 -4.89 -1.57 -4.99
CA ALA A 89 -5.98 -2.35 -4.43
C ALA A 89 -5.50 -3.66 -3.78
N ALA A 90 -4.58 -4.38 -4.45
CA ALA A 90 -3.97 -5.58 -3.91
C ALA A 90 -3.16 -5.29 -2.63
N GLN A 91 -2.37 -4.22 -2.62
CA GLN A 91 -1.60 -3.83 -1.43
C GLN A 91 -2.51 -3.53 -0.24
N LYS A 92 -3.59 -2.76 -0.44
CA LYS A 92 -4.56 -2.48 0.63
C LYS A 92 -5.22 -3.74 1.19
N GLN A 93 -5.48 -4.75 0.35
CA GLN A 93 -6.01 -6.04 0.82
C GLN A 93 -4.99 -6.80 1.67
N VAL A 94 -3.72 -6.83 1.25
CA VAL A 94 -2.64 -7.46 2.01
C VAL A 94 -2.44 -6.79 3.36
N ASP A 95 -2.39 -5.46 3.39
CA ASP A 95 -2.24 -4.69 4.63
C ASP A 95 -3.42 -4.97 5.57
N GLY A 96 -4.65 -5.02 5.03
CA GLY A 96 -5.85 -5.34 5.79
C GLY A 96 -5.90 -6.76 6.35
N LEU A 97 -5.39 -7.75 5.60
CA LEU A 97 -5.27 -9.14 6.08
C LEU A 97 -4.18 -9.28 7.13
N THR A 98 -3.05 -8.61 6.96
CA THR A 98 -1.94 -8.59 7.93
C THR A 98 -2.41 -8.04 9.28
N ALA A 99 -3.09 -6.89 9.28
CA ALA A 99 -3.63 -6.32 10.50
C ALA A 99 -4.66 -7.23 11.20
N LYS A 100 -5.48 -7.96 10.44
CA LYS A 100 -6.43 -8.95 11.00
C LYS A 100 -5.69 -10.13 11.62
N LEU A 101 -4.64 -10.63 10.97
CA LEU A 101 -3.83 -11.72 11.49
C LEU A 101 -3.13 -11.33 12.79
N GLU A 102 -2.55 -10.13 12.85
CA GLU A 102 -1.93 -9.59 14.08
C GLU A 102 -2.95 -9.48 15.22
N ALA A 103 -4.14 -8.95 14.93
CA ALA A 103 -5.21 -8.85 15.92
C ALA A 103 -5.68 -10.23 16.42
N MET A 104 -5.88 -11.20 15.53
CA MET A 104 -6.29 -12.55 15.90
C MET A 104 -5.20 -13.30 16.68
N THR A 105 -3.94 -13.17 16.28
CA THR A 105 -2.80 -13.77 16.99
C THR A 105 -2.70 -13.22 18.41
N GLY A 106 -2.86 -11.90 18.57
CA GLY A 106 -2.88 -11.27 19.89
C GLY A 106 -4.03 -11.76 20.79
N VAL A 107 -5.20 -12.09 20.22
CA VAL A 107 -6.32 -12.66 20.99
C VAL A 107 -6.03 -14.10 21.44
N VAL A 108 -5.49 -14.93 20.56
CA VAL A 108 -5.21 -16.34 20.88
C VAL A 108 -4.10 -16.47 21.93
N LEU A 109 -3.02 -15.69 21.80
CA LEU A 109 -1.94 -15.65 22.79
C LEU A 109 -2.46 -15.18 24.16
N ALA A 110 -3.27 -14.11 24.17
CA ALA A 110 -3.88 -13.61 25.41
C ALA A 110 -4.83 -14.60 26.08
N GLU A 111 -5.48 -15.47 25.32
CA GLU A 111 -6.31 -16.54 25.85
C GLU A 111 -5.53 -17.70 26.47
N GLN A 112 -4.37 -18.08 25.92
CA GLN A 112 -3.52 -19.12 26.48
C GLN A 112 -2.82 -18.64 27.77
N GLU A 113 -2.31 -17.42 27.78
CA GLU A 113 -1.48 -16.91 28.88
C GLU A 113 -2.28 -16.58 30.14
N SER A 114 -3.50 -16.07 29.95
CA SER A 114 -4.42 -15.85 31.06
C SER A 114 -4.81 -17.13 31.80
N ARG A 115 -4.71 -18.31 31.15
CA ARG A 115 -4.93 -19.62 31.76
C ARG A 115 -3.77 -20.05 32.66
N ASN A 116 -2.55 -19.71 32.25
CA ASN A 116 -1.31 -20.11 32.90
C ASN A 116 -1.03 -19.32 34.18
N ILE A 117 -1.08 -17.98 34.09
CA ILE A 117 -0.93 -17.09 35.26
C ILE A 117 -1.99 -17.43 36.32
N ARG A 118 -3.21 -17.76 35.88
CA ARG A 118 -4.26 -18.23 36.78
C ARG A 118 -3.89 -19.53 37.49
N GLY A 119 -3.46 -20.56 36.75
CA GLY A 119 -3.04 -21.82 37.33
C GLY A 119 -1.95 -21.64 38.39
N ALA A 120 -0.96 -20.80 38.11
CA ALA A 120 0.12 -20.46 39.04
C ALA A 120 -0.40 -19.78 40.33
N LEU A 121 -1.32 -18.81 40.21
CA LEU A 121 -1.94 -18.18 41.38
C LEU A 121 -2.78 -19.16 42.21
N GLU A 122 -3.42 -20.14 41.58
CA GLU A 122 -4.15 -21.21 42.27
C GLU A 122 -3.22 -22.18 43.00
N LEU A 123 -2.05 -22.47 42.43
CA LEU A 123 -0.99 -23.22 43.11
C LEU A 123 -0.53 -22.50 44.38
N VAL A 124 -0.21 -21.19 44.29
CA VAL A 124 0.13 -20.38 45.47
C VAL A 124 -0.99 -20.42 46.52
N ALA A 125 -2.26 -20.36 46.07
CA ALA A 125 -3.41 -20.45 46.96
C ALA A 125 -3.46 -21.75 47.75
N SER A 126 -3.10 -22.86 47.10
CA SER A 126 -3.07 -24.18 47.74
C SER A 126 -1.96 -24.32 48.78
N MET A 127 -0.81 -23.66 48.56
CA MET A 127 0.37 -23.74 49.44
C MET A 127 0.17 -23.04 50.80
N LYS A 128 -0.65 -21.99 50.87
CA LYS A 128 -0.81 -21.16 52.08
C LYS A 128 -1.97 -21.57 53.01
N HIS A 129 -2.67 -22.68 52.76
CA HIS A 129 -3.77 -23.20 53.61
C HIS A 129 -4.71 -22.10 54.13
N ALA A 130 -5.47 -21.43 53.25
CA ALA A 130 -6.49 -20.49 53.68
C ALA A 130 -7.53 -21.22 54.56
N LYS A 131 -7.57 -20.93 55.87
CA LYS A 131 -8.66 -21.38 56.75
C LYS A 131 -9.98 -20.86 56.15
N PRO A 132 -10.95 -21.72 55.82
CA PRO A 132 -12.17 -21.28 55.16
C PRO A 132 -12.98 -20.40 56.13
N HIS A 133 -12.97 -19.08 55.93
CA HIS A 133 -13.97 -18.19 56.53
C HIS A 133 -15.18 -18.12 55.60
N VAL A 134 -16.36 -18.37 56.18
CA VAL A 134 -17.65 -18.58 55.50
C VAL A 134 -18.16 -17.36 54.70
N LYS A 135 -17.49 -16.19 54.78
CA LYS A 135 -17.99 -14.93 54.18
C LYS A 135 -17.16 -14.35 53.03
N MET A 136 -15.98 -14.89 52.72
CA MET A 136 -15.11 -14.35 51.67
C MET A 136 -14.57 -15.48 50.79
N PRO A 137 -14.50 -15.31 49.46
CA PRO A 137 -13.88 -16.33 48.60
C PRO A 137 -12.45 -16.62 49.08
N ALA A 138 -12.11 -17.89 49.27
CA ALA A 138 -10.80 -18.34 49.79
C ALA A 138 -9.60 -17.72 49.06
N LYS A 139 -9.79 -17.37 47.79
CA LYS A 139 -8.78 -16.79 46.91
C LYS A 139 -8.58 -15.28 47.12
N GLN A 140 -9.64 -14.54 47.50
CA GLN A 140 -9.51 -13.14 47.93
C GLN A 140 -8.94 -13.05 49.35
N MET A 141 -9.24 -14.03 50.20
CA MET A 141 -8.59 -14.18 51.49
C MET A 141 -7.08 -14.43 51.36
N LEU A 142 -6.65 -15.28 50.42
CA LEU A 142 -5.24 -15.50 50.15
C LEU A 142 -4.53 -14.20 49.73
N LEU A 143 -5.08 -13.45 48.77
CA LEU A 143 -4.45 -12.20 48.31
C LEU A 143 -4.35 -11.17 49.44
N ASN A 144 -5.39 -11.08 50.29
CA ASN A 144 -5.35 -10.20 51.46
C ASN A 144 -4.35 -10.70 52.52
N GLN A 145 -4.16 -12.01 52.67
CA GLN A 145 -3.15 -12.59 53.55
C GLN A 145 -1.73 -12.38 53.02
N LEU A 146 -1.53 -12.44 51.69
CA LEU A 146 -0.26 -12.16 51.04
C LEU A 146 0.15 -10.69 51.21
N LEU A 147 -0.80 -9.76 51.16
CA LEU A 147 -0.51 -8.33 51.44
C LEU A 147 -0.16 -8.06 52.91
N GLN A 148 -0.55 -8.97 53.81
CA GLN A 148 -0.18 -8.92 55.22
C GLN A 148 1.12 -9.69 55.51
N ASP A 149 1.68 -10.37 54.51
CA ASP A 149 2.92 -11.14 54.62
C ASP A 149 4.12 -10.17 54.50
N GLU A 150 4.90 -10.05 55.57
CA GLU A 150 6.06 -9.16 55.61
C GLU A 150 7.11 -9.53 54.55
N ASP A 151 7.30 -10.83 54.29
CA ASP A 151 8.25 -11.30 53.28
C ASP A 151 7.78 -10.93 51.88
N TRP A 152 6.47 -11.05 51.62
CA TRP A 152 5.89 -10.62 50.34
C TRP A 152 6.04 -9.11 50.15
N ASN A 153 5.77 -8.29 51.16
CA ASN A 153 5.90 -6.84 51.08
C ASN A 153 7.35 -6.40 50.83
N GLN A 154 8.33 -7.09 51.41
CA GLN A 154 9.75 -6.82 51.14
C GLN A 154 10.11 -7.09 49.68
N VAL A 155 9.72 -8.26 49.16
CA VAL A 155 9.96 -8.64 47.76
C VAL A 155 9.22 -7.69 46.81
N ALA A 156 7.96 -7.38 47.10
CA ALA A 156 7.14 -6.49 46.28
C ALA A 156 7.70 -5.06 46.25
N THR A 157 8.21 -4.55 47.38
CA THR A 157 8.86 -3.24 47.46
C THR A 157 10.14 -3.21 46.62
N ALA A 158 10.95 -4.27 46.66
CA ALA A 158 12.12 -4.39 45.80
C ALA A 158 11.73 -4.38 44.32
N CYS A 159 10.75 -5.22 43.94
CA CYS A 159 10.23 -5.25 42.58
C CYS A 159 9.64 -3.91 42.13
N ALA A 160 8.92 -3.21 43.00
CA ALA A 160 8.31 -1.91 42.72
C ALA A 160 9.38 -0.84 42.45
N ARG A 161 10.44 -0.80 43.27
CA ARG A 161 11.58 0.12 43.11
C ARG A 161 12.28 -0.09 41.77
N GLU A 162 12.50 -1.34 41.39
CA GLU A 162 13.19 -1.69 40.16
C GLU A 162 12.37 -1.41 38.89
N ASN A 163 11.04 -1.49 38.99
CA ASN A 163 10.12 -1.18 37.89
C ASN A 163 9.63 0.27 37.88
N ASN A 164 10.15 1.13 38.78
CA ASN A 164 9.72 2.51 38.96
C ASN A 164 8.19 2.64 39.17
N VAL A 165 7.65 1.80 40.04
CA VAL A 165 6.22 1.76 40.40
C VAL A 165 6.07 2.09 41.89
N GLU A 166 5.07 2.90 42.23
CA GLU A 166 4.70 3.14 43.62
C GLU A 166 4.03 1.88 44.21
N MET A 167 4.51 1.43 45.38
CA MET A 167 4.04 0.19 45.99
C MET A 167 2.53 0.17 46.26
N GLU A 168 1.94 1.31 46.63
CA GLU A 168 0.49 1.44 46.83
C GLU A 168 -0.32 1.01 45.59
N HIS A 169 0.19 1.31 44.39
CA HIS A 169 -0.44 0.86 43.15
C HIS A 169 -0.29 -0.65 42.95
N GLY A 170 0.87 -1.21 43.31
CA GLY A 170 1.13 -2.65 43.32
C GLY A 170 0.12 -3.42 44.18
N GLU A 171 -0.12 -2.96 45.41
CA GLU A 171 -1.09 -3.59 46.33
C GLU A 171 -2.53 -3.56 45.80
N LYS A 172 -2.95 -2.39 45.28
CA LYS A 172 -4.30 -2.21 44.72
C LYS A 172 -4.51 -3.12 43.51
N CYS A 173 -3.54 -3.16 42.60
CA CYS A 173 -3.58 -4.02 41.41
C CYS A 173 -3.57 -5.50 41.78
N PHE A 174 -2.77 -5.91 42.78
CA PHE A 174 -2.71 -7.30 43.22
C PHE A 174 -4.06 -7.82 43.74
N LYS A 175 -4.86 -6.99 44.42
CA LYS A 175 -6.23 -7.35 44.81
C LYS A 175 -7.15 -7.61 43.62
N MET A 176 -6.90 -6.94 42.50
CA MET A 176 -7.73 -7.00 41.28
C MET A 176 -7.27 -8.08 40.29
N ILE A 177 -6.03 -8.55 40.41
CA ILE A 177 -5.39 -9.43 39.42
C ILE A 177 -6.17 -10.73 39.17
N TYR A 178 -6.84 -11.24 40.20
CA TYR A 178 -7.64 -12.45 40.11
C TYR A 178 -8.93 -12.27 39.29
N HIS A 179 -9.44 -11.04 39.18
CA HIS A 179 -10.57 -10.70 38.31
C HIS A 179 -10.12 -10.50 36.86
N THR A 180 -8.87 -10.09 36.64
CA THR A 180 -8.25 -9.98 35.31
C THR A 180 -8.12 -11.34 34.63
N PHE A 181 -7.90 -12.41 35.41
CA PHE A 181 -7.79 -13.79 34.90
C PHE A 181 -9.07 -14.60 35.20
N ALA A 182 -9.97 -14.73 34.22
CA ALA A 182 -11.31 -15.33 34.38
C ALA A 182 -11.30 -16.80 34.88
N LYS A 183 -12.38 -17.22 35.56
CA LYS A 183 -12.54 -18.57 36.17
C LYS A 183 -12.55 -19.72 35.14
N ASP A 184 -12.90 -19.43 33.90
CA ASP A 184 -13.09 -20.45 32.85
C ASP A 184 -11.78 -20.75 32.10
N LYS A 185 -10.69 -20.09 32.54
CA LYS A 185 -9.37 -20.12 31.91
C LYS A 185 -8.42 -20.90 32.82
N HIS A 186 -8.43 -22.22 32.69
CA HIS A 186 -7.44 -23.12 33.32
C HIS A 186 -6.48 -23.65 32.25
N GLY A 187 -5.19 -23.66 32.57
CA GLY A 187 -4.12 -24.13 31.69
C GLY A 187 -3.15 -25.00 32.49
N SER A 188 -2.67 -26.06 31.87
CA SER A 188 -1.75 -27.04 32.46
C SER A 188 -0.33 -26.90 31.90
N GLU A 189 0.03 -25.70 31.48
CA GLU A 189 1.32 -25.42 30.88
C GLU A 189 2.43 -25.53 31.92
N ALA A 190 3.58 -26.07 31.50
CA ALA A 190 4.68 -26.41 32.42
C ALA A 190 5.45 -25.20 32.95
N GLU A 191 5.41 -24.07 32.23
CA GLU A 191 6.15 -22.85 32.56
C GLU A 191 5.21 -21.65 32.51
N VAL A 192 5.29 -20.74 33.49
CA VAL A 192 4.43 -19.55 33.56
C VAL A 192 4.99 -18.43 32.70
N PHE A 193 4.23 -17.94 31.71
CA PHE A 193 4.65 -16.79 30.90
C PHE A 193 3.98 -15.49 31.39
N ILE A 194 4.80 -14.46 31.62
CA ILE A 194 4.34 -13.09 31.88
C ILE A 194 4.74 -12.22 30.69
N ARG A 195 3.82 -12.00 29.75
CA ARG A 195 4.06 -11.10 28.63
C ARG A 195 3.66 -9.68 28.95
N LEU A 196 4.60 -8.75 28.77
CA LEU A 196 4.41 -7.34 29.10
C LEU A 196 3.32 -6.68 28.25
N ALA A 197 3.12 -7.14 27.01
CA ALA A 197 2.06 -6.66 26.12
C ALA A 197 0.64 -6.93 26.66
N GLU A 198 0.48 -7.96 27.50
CA GLU A 198 -0.81 -8.44 27.97
C GLU A 198 -1.11 -7.99 29.39
N VAL A 199 -0.13 -8.12 30.30
CA VAL A 199 -0.20 -7.53 31.64
C VAL A 199 0.23 -6.07 31.52
N LYS A 200 -0.67 -5.21 31.05
CA LYS A 200 -0.31 -3.83 30.65
C LYS A 200 0.04 -2.92 31.83
N ALA A 201 -0.56 -3.14 33.00
CA ALA A 201 -0.31 -2.28 34.16
C ALA A 201 1.02 -2.67 34.83
N PRO A 202 2.00 -1.75 34.95
CA PRO A 202 3.26 -2.03 35.64
C PRO A 202 3.08 -2.54 37.07
N ALA A 203 2.06 -2.03 37.77
CA ALA A 203 1.71 -2.46 39.12
C ALA A 203 1.19 -3.91 39.20
N GLU A 204 0.47 -4.41 38.19
CA GLU A 204 0.05 -5.82 38.14
C GLU A 204 1.26 -6.74 37.98
N ARG A 205 2.23 -6.34 37.16
CA ARG A 205 3.48 -7.09 36.95
C ARG A 205 4.28 -7.23 38.23
N VAL A 206 4.42 -6.13 38.99
CA VAL A 206 5.10 -6.14 40.30
C VAL A 206 4.47 -7.15 41.24
N GLY A 207 3.13 -7.19 41.32
CA GLY A 207 2.41 -8.16 42.13
C GLY A 207 2.68 -9.61 41.71
N LEU A 208 2.66 -9.91 40.41
CA LEU A 208 2.97 -11.25 39.89
C LEU A 208 4.42 -11.65 40.14
N PHE A 209 5.37 -10.76 39.87
CA PHE A 209 6.80 -11.01 40.09
C PHE A 209 7.07 -11.30 41.56
N ALA A 210 6.53 -10.49 42.47
CA ALA A 210 6.72 -10.69 43.89
C ALA A 210 6.14 -12.02 44.38
N THR A 211 4.93 -12.35 43.93
CA THR A 211 4.27 -13.62 44.28
C THR A 211 5.05 -14.82 43.74
N PHE A 212 5.31 -14.89 42.44
CA PHE A 212 6.02 -16.06 41.88
C PHE A 212 7.45 -16.16 42.38
N THR A 213 8.08 -15.03 42.69
CA THR A 213 9.40 -15.01 43.35
C THR A 213 9.37 -15.61 44.74
N LEU A 214 8.43 -15.19 45.59
CA LEU A 214 8.34 -15.65 46.98
C LEU A 214 8.00 -17.14 47.07
N TYR A 215 7.18 -17.64 46.15
CA TYR A 215 6.72 -19.04 46.13
C TYR A 215 7.57 -19.95 45.23
N TYR A 216 8.71 -19.48 44.73
CA TYR A 216 9.61 -20.26 43.87
C TYR A 216 8.88 -20.90 42.66
N ILE A 217 7.97 -20.14 42.05
CA ILE A 217 7.31 -20.53 40.82
C ILE A 217 8.18 -20.05 39.66
N ASP A 218 8.59 -20.98 38.79
CA ASP A 218 9.36 -20.65 37.60
C ASP A 218 8.47 -19.90 36.59
N TYR A 219 8.95 -18.73 36.15
CA TYR A 219 8.28 -17.92 35.13
C TYR A 219 9.25 -17.32 34.12
N VAL A 220 8.73 -17.09 32.92
CA VAL A 220 9.40 -16.44 31.80
C VAL A 220 8.74 -15.09 31.56
N VAL A 221 9.52 -14.02 31.54
CA VAL A 221 9.03 -12.69 31.15
C VAL A 221 9.26 -12.51 29.66
N VAL A 222 8.23 -12.11 28.93
CA VAL A 222 8.37 -11.77 27.51
C VAL A 222 8.13 -10.29 27.33
N ASP A 223 9.12 -9.59 26.78
CA ASP A 223 9.02 -8.15 26.56
C ASP A 223 8.06 -7.79 25.40
N PHE A 224 7.88 -6.48 25.15
CA PHE A 224 7.02 -5.99 24.07
C PHE A 224 7.52 -6.32 22.65
N HIS A 225 8.77 -6.77 22.54
CA HIS A 225 9.41 -7.16 21.28
C HIS A 225 9.41 -8.69 21.10
N GLY A 226 8.89 -9.45 22.07
CA GLY A 226 8.85 -10.91 22.03
C GLY A 226 10.11 -11.59 22.58
N ASN A 227 11.06 -10.86 23.16
CA ASN A 227 12.24 -11.49 23.76
C ASN A 227 11.90 -12.12 25.10
N GLU A 228 12.42 -13.32 25.33
CA GLU A 228 12.18 -14.10 26.53
C GLU A 228 13.31 -13.94 27.55
N TRP A 229 12.92 -13.75 28.79
CA TRP A 229 13.81 -13.52 29.92
C TRP A 229 13.43 -14.49 31.04
N ARG A 230 14.32 -15.45 31.33
CA ARG A 230 14.11 -16.46 32.37
C ARG A 230 14.76 -16.03 33.67
N ARG A 231 14.10 -16.30 34.79
CA ARG A 231 14.71 -16.13 36.12
C ARG A 231 15.57 -17.35 36.45
N GLY A 232 16.83 -17.13 36.82
CA GLY A 232 17.65 -18.14 37.49
C GLY A 232 17.33 -18.15 38.99
N MET A 233 17.27 -19.34 39.61
CA MET A 233 17.06 -19.51 41.05
C MET A 233 18.08 -18.72 41.91
N PRO A 234 17.75 -18.38 43.18
CA PRO A 234 18.53 -17.44 43.98
C PRO A 234 19.92 -17.96 44.36
N GLY A 235 20.90 -17.06 44.19
CA GLY A 235 22.34 -17.26 44.38
C GLY A 235 23.18 -16.17 43.68
N GLY A 236 22.59 -15.40 42.77
CA GLY A 236 23.16 -14.19 42.17
C GLY A 236 22.34 -12.95 42.53
N GLU A 237 23.01 -11.86 42.81
CA GLU A 237 22.50 -10.62 43.42
C GLU A 237 21.57 -9.76 42.54
N ASN A 238 20.94 -10.32 41.49
CA ASN A 238 20.07 -9.58 40.58
C ASN A 238 18.67 -10.21 40.55
N TYR A 239 17.67 -9.44 41.01
CA TYR A 239 16.26 -9.87 41.10
C TYR A 239 15.55 -9.87 39.73
N PHE A 240 16.22 -9.37 38.69
CA PHE A 240 15.69 -9.17 37.35
C PHE A 240 16.66 -9.68 36.30
N PRO A 241 16.16 -10.05 35.11
CA PRO A 241 16.93 -10.83 34.17
C PRO A 241 17.98 -9.96 33.47
N ASP A 242 19.25 -10.21 33.74
CA ASP A 242 20.35 -9.43 33.16
C ASP A 242 20.64 -9.76 31.69
N ARG A 243 20.07 -10.85 31.14
CA ARG A 243 20.39 -11.31 29.79
C ARG A 243 19.19 -11.93 29.07
N PRO A 244 18.98 -11.59 27.78
CA PRO A 244 17.98 -12.25 26.96
C PRO A 244 18.37 -13.72 26.80
N VAL A 245 17.42 -14.62 26.97
CA VAL A 245 17.63 -16.03 26.66
C VAL A 245 17.52 -16.15 25.16
N GLN A 246 18.59 -16.57 24.49
CA GLN A 246 18.50 -16.95 23.09
C GLN A 246 17.55 -18.14 23.00
N SER A 247 16.35 -17.88 22.49
CA SER A 247 15.42 -18.91 22.07
C SER A 247 16.14 -19.79 21.03
N ASN A 248 16.52 -21.00 21.44
CA ASN A 248 16.78 -22.07 20.49
C ASN A 248 15.43 -22.43 19.88
N SER A 249 15.04 -21.68 18.86
CA SER A 249 13.94 -22.06 17.99
C SER A 249 14.27 -23.46 17.46
N MET A 250 13.53 -24.46 17.94
CA MET A 250 13.48 -25.77 17.31
C MET A 250 13.13 -25.53 15.85
N GLN A 251 14.06 -25.85 14.96
CA GLN A 251 13.76 -26.09 13.56
C GLN A 251 12.80 -27.28 13.53
N ILE A 252 11.54 -27.01 13.25
CA ILE A 252 10.56 -28.00 12.77
C ILE A 252 10.55 -27.91 11.25
#